data_AF-A0A969KZU1-F1
#
_entry.id   AF-A0A969KZU1-F1
#
_cell.length_a   1.000
_cell.length_b   1.000
_cell.length_c   1.000
_cell.angle_alpha   90.00
_cell.angle_beta   90.00
_cell.angle_gamma   90.00
#
_symmetry.space_group_name_H-M   'P 1'
#
loop_
_entity.id
_entity.type
_entity.pdbx_description
1 polymer ?
#
loop_
_entity_poly.entity_id
_entity_poly.type
_entity_poly.pdbx_seq_one_letter_code
_entity_poly.pdbx_strand_id
1 'polypeptide(L)'
;MLQQTITAITPLDEKSMAAARARQAELTKPGGSLGRLETLSIQVAGITARLDPPLTERAIIVAAGDHGVTAEGVSAYPAAVTPQTGVEFSQ
;
A
#
# COMPACT_ATOMS: atom_id res chain seq x y z
N MET A 1 -0.17 21.18 -7.38
CA MET A 1 0.11 19.76 -7.08
C MET A 1 -0.47 19.33 -5.73
N LEU A 2 0.12 19.69 -4.57
CA LEU A 2 -0.33 19.18 -3.25
C LEU A 2 -1.83 19.34 -2.99
N GLN A 3 -2.37 20.56 -3.12
CA GLN A 3 -3.79 20.82 -2.88
C GLN A 3 -4.71 20.02 -3.81
N GLN A 4 -4.34 19.89 -5.09
CA GLN A 4 -5.09 19.14 -6.08
C GLN A 4 -5.12 17.64 -5.74
N THR A 5 -3.99 17.08 -5.32
CA THR A 5 -3.89 15.67 -4.91
C THR A 5 -4.77 15.38 -3.70
N ILE A 6 -4.75 16.25 -2.68
CA ILE A 6 -5.58 16.08 -1.48
C ILE A 6 -7.06 16.09 -1.85
N THR A 7 -7.51 17.02 -2.69
CA THR A 7 -8.90 17.10 -3.13
C THR A 7 -9.34 15.90 -3.97
N ALA A 8 -8.41 15.19 -4.61
CA ALA A 8 -8.72 14.01 -5.41
C ALA A 8 -8.91 12.72 -4.58
N ILE A 9 -8.60 12.72 -3.29
CA ILE A 9 -8.80 11.55 -2.41
C ILE A 9 -10.29 11.41 -2.11
N THR A 10 -10.89 10.29 -2.53
CA THR A 10 -12.30 9.97 -2.28
C THR A 10 -12.44 8.83 -1.25
N PRO A 11 -13.62 8.69 -0.61
CA PRO A 11 -13.95 7.48 0.14
C PRO A 11 -13.93 6.22 -0.74
N LEU A 12 -13.89 5.05 -0.11
CA LEU A 12 -13.97 3.76 -0.80
C LEU A 12 -15.34 3.58 -1.48
N ASP A 13 -15.37 2.84 -2.59
CA ASP A 13 -16.62 2.52 -3.29
C ASP A 13 -17.42 1.42 -2.56
N GLU A 14 -18.43 1.83 -1.80
CA GLU A 14 -19.26 0.91 -1.01
C GLU A 14 -20.02 -0.12 -1.86
N LYS A 15 -20.36 0.21 -3.11
CA LYS A 15 -21.04 -0.71 -4.03
C LYS A 15 -20.15 -1.91 -4.34
N SER A 16 -18.89 -1.66 -4.70
CA SER A 16 -17.91 -2.72 -4.96
C SER A 16 -17.58 -3.50 -3.70
N MET A 17 -17.48 -2.84 -2.54
CA MET A 17 -17.28 -3.52 -1.26
C MET A 17 -18.44 -4.45 -0.91
N ALA A 18 -19.69 -4.03 -1.13
CA ALA A 18 -20.88 -4.86 -0.91
C ALA A 18 -20.91 -6.08 -1.84
N ALA A 19 -20.59 -5.88 -3.13
CA ALA A 19 -20.49 -6.98 -4.09
C ALA A 19 -19.37 -7.98 -3.71
N ALA A 20 -18.22 -7.49 -3.23
CA ALA A 20 -17.12 -8.33 -2.78
C ALA A 20 -17.49 -9.14 -1.53
N ARG A 21 -18.20 -8.53 -0.56
CA ARG A 21 -18.75 -9.24 0.62
C ARG A 21 -19.70 -10.36 0.22
N ALA A 22 -20.63 -10.09 -0.71
CA ALA A 22 -21.56 -11.08 -1.21
C ALA A 22 -20.83 -12.24 -1.89
N ARG A 23 -19.88 -11.94 -2.78
CA ARG A 23 -19.04 -12.96 -3.43
C ARG A 23 -18.29 -13.82 -2.41
N GLN A 24 -17.69 -13.22 -1.37
CA GLN A 24 -16.98 -13.96 -0.33
C GLN A 24 -17.88 -14.93 0.44
N ALA A 25 -19.18 -14.63 0.57
CA ALA A 25 -20.16 -15.49 1.22
C ALA A 25 -20.61 -16.67 0.34
N GLU A 26 -20.50 -16.56 -0.98
CA GLU A 26 -20.88 -17.61 -1.95
C GLU A 26 -19.77 -18.61 -2.27
N LEU A 27 -18.53 -18.31 -1.91
CA LEU A 27 -17.40 -19.21 -2.16
C LEU A 27 -17.51 -20.50 -1.33
N THR A 28 -16.99 -21.60 -1.88
CA THR A 28 -16.94 -22.93 -1.24
C THR A 28 -15.92 -22.98 -0.08
N LYS A 29 -16.12 -22.12 0.91
CA LYS A 29 -15.36 -22.03 2.16
C LYS A 29 -16.33 -21.68 3.29
N PRO A 30 -16.07 -22.10 4.54
CA PRO A 30 -16.82 -21.56 5.67
C PRO A 30 -16.66 -20.03 5.71
N GLY A 31 -17.76 -19.31 5.94
CA GLY A 31 -17.72 -17.85 6.01
C GLY A 31 -16.69 -17.37 7.05
N GLY A 32 -15.86 -16.39 6.68
CA GLY A 32 -14.80 -15.86 7.55
C GLY A 32 -13.57 -16.75 7.73
N SER A 33 -13.50 -17.93 7.10
CA SER A 33 -12.38 -18.87 7.30
C SER A 33 -11.02 -18.33 6.84
N LEU A 34 -10.98 -17.32 5.97
CA LEU A 34 -9.73 -16.69 5.52
C LEU A 34 -9.39 -15.41 6.31
N GLY A 35 -10.23 -15.02 7.28
CA GLY A 35 -9.98 -13.90 8.19
C GLY A 35 -9.59 -12.62 7.45
N ARG A 36 -8.36 -12.12 7.69
CA ARG A 36 -7.87 -10.85 7.13
C ARG A 36 -7.82 -10.83 5.60
N LEU A 37 -7.68 -11.98 4.93
CA LEU A 37 -7.66 -12.03 3.47
C LEU A 37 -9.03 -11.69 2.88
N GLU A 38 -10.12 -12.06 3.55
CA GLU A 38 -11.47 -11.66 3.15
C GLU A 38 -11.64 -10.14 3.27
N THR A 39 -11.31 -9.58 4.44
CA THR A 39 -11.38 -8.14 4.68
C THR A 39 -10.52 -7.35 3.68
N LEU A 40 -9.31 -7.83 3.39
CA LEU A 40 -8.41 -7.21 2.43
C LEU A 40 -8.99 -7.24 1.01
N SER A 41 -9.55 -8.37 0.57
CA SER A 41 -10.17 -8.47 -0.75
C SER A 41 -11.34 -7.48 -0.93
N ILE A 42 -12.15 -7.29 0.12
CA ILE A 42 -13.27 -6.33 0.13
C ILE A 42 -12.72 -4.89 0.06
N GLN A 43 -11.68 -4.59 0.84
CA GLN A 43 -11.06 -3.25 0.84
C GLN A 43 -10.45 -2.91 -0.52
N VAL A 44 -9.74 -3.85 -1.15
CA VAL A 44 -9.14 -3.67 -2.48
C VAL A 44 -10.23 -3.43 -3.53
N ALA A 45 -11.37 -4.12 -3.43
CA ALA A 45 -12.50 -3.85 -4.32
C ALA A 45 -13.05 -2.41 -4.15
N GLY A 46 -13.11 -1.91 -2.92
CA GLY A 46 -13.49 -0.52 -2.63
C GLY A 46 -12.48 0.52 -3.11
N ILE A 47 -11.18 0.25 -3.01
CA ILE A 47 -10.11 1.14 -3.49
C ILE A 47 -10.14 1.26 -5.01
N THR A 48 -10.36 0.13 -5.69
CA THR A 48 -10.29 0.05 -7.16
C THR A 48 -11.63 0.28 -7.85
N ALA A 49 -12.73 0.38 -7.08
CA ALA A 49 -14.11 0.40 -7.56
C ALA A 49 -14.42 -0.76 -8.53
N ARG A 50 -13.85 -1.94 -8.27
CA ARG A 50 -13.99 -3.16 -9.09
C ARG A 50 -14.09 -4.38 -8.19
N LEU A 51 -14.99 -5.32 -8.52
CA LEU A 51 -15.17 -6.55 -7.75
C LEU A 51 -13.93 -7.46 -7.77
N ASP A 52 -13.27 -7.57 -8.92
CA ASP A 52 -12.09 -8.42 -9.15
C ASP A 52 -11.03 -7.63 -9.92
N PRO A 53 -10.28 -6.74 -9.25
CA PRO A 53 -9.29 -5.90 -9.91
C PRO A 53 -8.02 -6.70 -10.24
N PRO A 54 -7.46 -6.56 -11.46
CA PRO A 54 -6.17 -7.13 -11.77
C PRO A 54 -5.07 -6.42 -10.97
N LEU A 55 -4.35 -7.16 -10.12
CA LEU A 55 -3.21 -6.66 -9.32
C LEU A 55 -1.88 -6.97 -10.01
N THR A 56 -1.76 -6.62 -11.28
CA THR A 56 -0.61 -6.98 -12.13
C THR A 56 0.53 -5.97 -12.04
N GLU A 57 0.21 -4.69 -11.98
CA GLU A 57 1.18 -3.59 -11.90
C GLU A 57 1.45 -3.23 -10.43
N ARG A 58 2.71 -3.36 -10.01
CA ARG A 58 3.13 -3.17 -8.61
C ARG A 58 4.39 -2.32 -8.60
N ALA A 59 4.42 -1.32 -7.74
CA ALA A 59 5.60 -0.48 -7.53
C ALA A 59 5.97 -0.44 -6.06
N ILE A 60 7.27 -0.44 -5.79
CA ILE A 60 7.84 -0.13 -4.48
C ILE A 60 8.60 1.19 -4.66
N ILE A 61 8.29 2.19 -3.85
CA ILE A 61 8.97 3.49 -3.87
C ILE A 61 9.87 3.57 -2.64
N VAL A 62 11.19 3.58 -2.85
CA VAL A 62 12.18 3.77 -1.78
C VAL A 62 12.62 5.24 -1.79
N ALA A 63 12.37 5.93 -0.68
CA ALA A 63 12.83 7.31 -0.48
C ALA A 63 14.07 7.31 0.43
N ALA A 64 15.18 7.83 -0.07
CA ALA A 64 16.44 7.97 0.67
C ALA A 64 16.81 9.44 0.83
N GLY A 65 17.25 9.83 2.02
CA GLY A 65 17.66 11.21 2.33
C GLY A 65 18.49 11.29 3.60
N ASP A 66 19.50 12.16 3.58
CA ASP A 66 20.38 12.41 4.71
C ASP A 66 19.78 13.41 5.71
N HIS A 67 20.26 13.33 6.95
CA HIS A 67 19.86 14.21 8.04
C HIS A 67 21.10 14.87 8.65
N GLY A 68 21.06 16.21 8.81
CA GLY A 68 22.21 16.97 9.31
C GLY A 68 22.62 16.63 10.74
N VAL A 69 21.67 16.26 11.59
CA VAL A 69 21.91 15.86 13.00
C VAL A 69 22.85 14.65 13.11
N THR A 70 23.01 13.86 12.06
CA THR A 70 23.96 12.74 12.03
C THR A 70 25.39 13.18 12.33
N ALA A 71 25.76 14.44 12.02
CA ALA A 71 27.06 15.01 12.37
C ALA A 71 27.32 15.11 13.89
N GLU A 72 26.26 15.07 14.71
CA GLU A 72 26.34 15.08 16.17
C GLU A 72 26.60 13.69 16.78
N GLY A 73 26.84 12.66 15.94
CA GLY A 73 27.18 11.32 16.42
C GLY A 73 25.99 10.52 16.97
N VAL A 74 24.77 10.95 16.69
CA VAL A 74 23.52 10.29 17.15
C VAL A 74 23.18 9.02 16.35
N SER A 75 23.84 8.78 15.23
CA SER A 75 23.61 7.63 14.35
C SER A 75 24.57 6.48 14.66
N ALA A 76 24.05 5.25 14.62
CA ALA A 76 24.87 4.03 14.70
C ALA A 76 25.71 3.77 13.44
N TYR A 77 25.41 4.45 12.33
CA TYR A 77 26.08 4.28 11.04
C TYR A 77 26.55 5.62 10.45
N PRO A 78 27.67 5.64 9.69
CA PRO A 78 28.13 6.84 9.00
C PRO A 78 27.11 7.34 7.96
N ALA A 79 27.08 8.66 7.71
CA ALA A 79 26.20 9.26 6.71
C ALA A 79 26.42 8.72 5.28
N ALA A 80 27.61 8.17 4.99
CA ALA A 80 27.93 7.55 3.70
C ALA A 80 27.07 6.31 3.36
N VAL A 81 26.32 5.75 4.32
CA VAL A 81 25.43 4.61 4.06
C VAL A 81 24.22 5.00 3.21
N THR A 82 23.67 6.21 3.36
CA THR A 82 22.51 6.67 2.58
C THR A 82 22.72 6.58 1.06
N PRO A 83 23.83 7.10 0.47
CA PRO A 83 24.08 6.94 -0.95
C PRO A 83 24.39 5.49 -1.35
N GLN A 84 25.01 4.68 -0.49
CA GLN A 84 25.27 3.26 -0.77
C GLN A 84 23.98 2.47 -0.92
N THR A 85 23.06 2.62 0.04
CA THR A 85 21.73 2.02 0.00
C THR A 85 20.92 2.49 -1.22
N GLY A 86 21.06 3.76 -1.61
CA GLY A 86 20.44 4.27 -2.83
C GLY A 86 20.92 3.55 -4.10
N VAL A 87 22.22 3.27 -4.22
CA VAL A 87 22.78 2.50 -5.35
C VAL A 87 22.29 1.06 -5.32
N GLU A 88 22.29 0.41 -4.15
CA GLU A 88 21.84 -0.98 -4.00
C GLU A 88 20.39 -1.21 -4.46
N PHE A 89 19.48 -0.28 -4.14
CA PHE A 89 18.06 -0.38 -4.52
C PHE A 89 17.76 0.10 -5.96
N SER A 90 18.75 0.61 -6.67
CA SER A 90 18.61 1.07 -8.06
C SER A 90 19.01 0.03 -9.12
N GLN A 91 19.48 -1.14 -8.69
CA GLN A 91 19.99 -2.24 -9.53
C GLN A 91 19.01 -3.42 -9.61
#